data_AF-A0A9W6FI41-F1
#
_entry.id   AF-A0A9W6FI41-F1
#
_cell.length_a   1.000
_cell.length_b   1.000
_cell.length_c   1.000
_cell.angle_alpha   90.00
_cell.angle_beta   90.00
_cell.angle_gamma   90.00
#
_symmetry.space_group_name_H-M   'P 1'
#
loop_
_entity.id
_entity.type
_entity.pdbx_description
1 polymer ?
#
loop_
_entity_poly.entity_id
_entity_poly.type
_entity_poly.pdbx_seq_one_letter_code
_entity_poly.pdbx_strand_id
1 'polypeptide(L)'
;MPASNAALTVSGRTVRRFALAAATLAVFAGTADAQELTRLYAPKPPTGSAYVRVVDLAASGAPVGIGSAAAAPVPAGDTATIYRIVKGGAPLAVSLAGKPAEGSIVPPADAFSTVIVPASGPAVVIADPTEGRNDLKAQLRVYNLVPGCAASVVVADGGPVVFEGVATNDTRQRAINPIEAVLAASCGTAVSQPLKLPPLKAGDHYSLFLLPGANGPKLAGQRDETEPYRGPGN
;
A
#
# COMPACT_ATOMS: atom_id res chain seq x y z
N MET A 1 -80.37 38.70 18.43
CA MET A 1 -79.65 39.83 19.06
C MET A 1 -80.14 39.93 20.51
N PRO A 2 -79.31 40.29 21.51
CA PRO A 2 -77.90 40.65 21.44
C PRO A 2 -76.98 39.80 22.36
N ALA A 3 -75.68 40.01 22.15
CA ALA A 3 -74.59 40.09 23.12
C ALA A 3 -74.29 38.89 24.05
N SER A 4 -73.08 38.73 24.57
CA SER A 4 -71.70 39.11 24.27
C SER A 4 -70.95 38.71 25.55
N ASN A 5 -69.75 38.14 25.40
CA ASN A 5 -68.68 38.08 26.39
C ASN A 5 -68.92 37.38 27.74
N ALA A 6 -68.11 36.36 28.03
CA ALA A 6 -66.94 36.54 28.90
C ALA A 6 -66.26 35.18 29.14
N ALA A 7 -64.96 35.13 28.88
CA ALA A 7 -64.11 34.05 29.35
C ALA A 7 -63.66 34.35 30.77
N LEU A 8 -63.72 33.36 31.67
CA LEU A 8 -62.86 33.29 32.85
C LEU A 8 -62.69 31.85 33.32
N THR A 9 -61.44 31.59 33.69
CA THR A 9 -60.70 30.37 33.97
C THR A 9 -61.19 29.52 35.15
N VAL A 10 -61.16 28.19 35.01
CA VAL A 10 -61.06 27.19 36.10
C VAL A 10 -60.22 26.03 35.53
N SER A 11 -58.95 25.91 35.91
CA SER A 11 -58.41 25.11 37.04
C SER A 11 -58.68 23.60 36.95
N GLY A 12 -57.60 22.84 36.92
CA GLY A 12 -57.51 21.59 37.67
C GLY A 12 -58.05 20.32 37.00
N ARG A 13 -57.09 19.54 36.48
CA ARG A 13 -57.08 18.08 36.35
C ARG A 13 -57.85 17.42 35.19
N THR A 14 -57.13 16.43 34.68
CA THR A 14 -57.56 15.15 34.07
C THR A 14 -57.67 15.06 32.53
N VAL A 15 -56.74 14.24 32.02
CA VAL A 15 -56.79 13.37 30.82
C VAL A 15 -56.77 14.03 29.44
N ARG A 16 -55.66 13.83 28.72
CA ARG A 16 -55.48 13.66 27.25
C ARG A 16 -54.04 14.07 26.90
N ARG A 17 -53.22 13.36 26.12
CA ARG A 17 -53.41 12.32 25.11
C ARG A 17 -52.10 11.53 24.97
N PHE A 18 -52.25 10.25 24.67
CA PHE A 18 -51.24 9.38 24.11
C PHE A 18 -50.55 9.97 22.87
N ALA A 19 -49.35 9.44 22.62
CA ALA A 19 -48.62 9.35 21.36
C ALA A 19 -47.72 10.55 20.99
N LEU A 20 -46.42 10.37 21.22
CA LEU A 20 -45.43 10.45 20.14
C LEU A 20 -44.15 9.70 20.59
N ALA A 21 -44.12 8.39 20.36
CA ALA A 21 -42.89 7.60 20.32
C ALA A 21 -42.83 7.00 18.91
N ALA A 22 -42.09 7.65 18.01
CA ALA A 22 -41.88 7.17 16.65
C ALA A 22 -40.42 7.41 16.23
N ALA A 23 -39.67 6.31 16.30
CA ALA A 23 -38.71 5.87 15.29
C ALA A 23 -37.61 6.84 14.84
N THR A 24 -36.47 6.79 15.52
CA THR A 24 -35.15 6.92 14.88
C THR A 24 -34.51 5.54 14.80
N LEU A 25 -35.00 4.71 13.88
CA LEU A 25 -34.40 3.42 13.57
C LEU A 25 -33.35 3.59 12.47
N ALA A 26 -32.14 3.14 12.80
CA ALA A 26 -30.90 3.11 12.05
C ALA A 26 -31.01 2.94 10.53
N VAL A 27 -30.30 3.80 9.80
CA VAL A 27 -29.69 3.47 8.51
C VAL A 27 -28.18 3.61 8.65
N PHE A 28 -27.55 2.56 9.15
CA PHE A 28 -26.14 2.28 8.88
C PHE A 28 -26.08 1.04 8.00
N ALA A 29 -26.51 1.20 6.74
CA ALA A 29 -26.28 0.18 5.72
C ALA A 29 -24.80 0.25 5.31
N GLY A 30 -24.09 -0.86 5.53
CA GLY A 30 -22.66 -0.97 5.30
C GLY A 30 -22.26 -0.76 3.83
N THR A 31 -21.23 0.04 3.62
CA THR A 31 -20.59 0.28 2.31
C THR A 31 -19.62 -0.84 1.90
N ALA A 32 -19.55 -1.94 2.65
CA ALA A 32 -18.56 -2.99 2.44
C ALA A 32 -18.89 -3.94 1.27
N ASP A 33 -20.17 -4.16 0.96
CA ASP A 33 -20.61 -5.20 0.00
C ASP A 33 -20.42 -4.79 -1.48
N ALA A 34 -20.63 -3.51 -1.80
CA ALA A 34 -20.57 -3.03 -3.20
C ALA A 34 -19.14 -3.08 -3.80
N GLN A 35 -18.10 -2.99 -2.97
CA GLN A 35 -16.70 -3.07 -3.41
C GLN A 35 -16.30 -4.49 -3.79
N GLU A 36 -16.89 -5.51 -3.15
CA GLU A 36 -16.58 -6.91 -3.40
C GLU A 36 -17.18 -7.38 -4.74
N LEU A 37 -18.45 -7.03 -5.01
CA LEU A 37 -19.10 -7.29 -6.29
C LEU A 37 -18.39 -6.59 -7.46
N THR A 38 -17.87 -5.38 -7.24
CA THR A 38 -17.11 -4.63 -8.27
C THR A 38 -15.78 -5.33 -8.61
N ARG A 39 -15.12 -6.00 -7.65
CA ARG A 39 -13.93 -6.81 -7.94
C ARG A 39 -14.23 -8.03 -8.79
N LEU A 40 -15.37 -8.68 -8.59
CA LEU A 40 -15.71 -9.94 -9.28
C LEU A 40 -15.90 -9.75 -10.79
N TYR A 41 -16.29 -8.56 -11.22
CA TYR A 41 -16.48 -8.19 -12.63
C TYR A 41 -15.43 -7.21 -13.16
N ALA A 42 -14.36 -6.96 -12.39
CA ALA A 42 -13.29 -6.09 -12.85
C ALA A 42 -12.59 -6.73 -14.06
N PRO A 43 -12.32 -5.97 -15.13
CA PRO A 43 -11.49 -6.44 -16.22
C PRO A 43 -10.16 -6.98 -15.69
N LYS A 44 -9.70 -8.11 -16.23
CA LYS A 44 -8.35 -8.63 -15.93
C LYS A 44 -7.37 -8.14 -16.99
N PRO A 45 -6.14 -7.76 -16.62
CA PRO A 45 -5.08 -7.51 -17.58
C PRO A 45 -4.90 -8.66 -18.58
N PRO A 46 -4.50 -8.36 -19.83
CA PRO A 46 -4.18 -9.39 -20.82
C PRO A 46 -3.10 -10.35 -20.31
N THR A 47 -3.14 -11.60 -20.78
CA THR A 47 -2.04 -12.56 -20.54
C THR A 47 -0.72 -12.00 -21.06
N GLY A 48 0.35 -12.19 -20.30
CA GLY A 48 1.67 -11.64 -20.58
C GLY A 48 1.85 -10.18 -20.14
N SER A 49 0.89 -9.59 -19.43
CA SER A 49 1.09 -8.33 -18.71
C SER A 49 2.08 -8.51 -17.55
N ALA A 50 2.77 -7.43 -17.18
CA ALA A 50 3.60 -7.35 -15.99
C ALA A 50 3.07 -6.25 -15.05
N TYR A 51 3.34 -6.39 -13.76
CA TYR A 51 2.98 -5.43 -12.73
C TYR A 51 4.25 -4.78 -12.19
N VAL A 52 4.45 -3.50 -12.49
CA VAL A 52 5.72 -2.82 -12.24
C VAL A 52 5.52 -1.63 -11.32
N ARG A 53 6.31 -1.54 -10.27
CA ARG A 53 6.50 -0.30 -9.52
C ARG A 53 7.95 0.14 -9.57
N VAL A 54 8.18 1.41 -9.23
CA VAL A 54 9.51 2.01 -9.27
C VAL A 54 9.86 2.60 -7.92
N VAL A 55 11.09 2.39 -7.49
CA VAL A 55 11.74 3.08 -6.36
C VAL A 55 12.77 4.04 -6.93
N ASP A 56 12.61 5.33 -6.61
CA ASP A 56 13.68 6.32 -6.77
C ASP A 56 14.58 6.28 -5.53
N LEU A 57 15.75 5.65 -5.65
CA LEU A 57 16.64 5.44 -4.51
C LEU A 57 17.26 6.74 -4.00
N ALA A 58 17.31 7.79 -4.83
CA ALA A 58 17.77 9.12 -4.42
C ALA A 58 16.70 9.87 -3.61
N ALA A 59 15.46 9.35 -3.56
CA ALA A 59 14.31 10.00 -2.94
C ALA A 59 14.15 11.46 -3.39
N SER A 60 14.33 11.71 -4.69
CA SER A 60 14.39 13.07 -5.26
C SER A 60 13.03 13.78 -5.26
N GLY A 61 11.93 13.04 -5.06
CA GLY A 61 10.56 13.54 -5.21
C GLY A 61 10.16 13.81 -6.66
N ALA A 62 11.01 13.45 -7.63
CA ALA A 62 10.74 13.63 -9.04
C ALA A 62 9.52 12.82 -9.51
N PRO A 63 8.76 13.33 -10.50
CA PRO A 63 7.77 12.52 -11.19
C PRO A 63 8.41 11.31 -11.85
N VAL A 64 7.83 10.14 -11.60
CA VAL A 64 8.24 8.86 -12.17
C VAL A 64 7.37 8.56 -13.39
N GLY A 65 7.99 8.40 -14.55
CA GLY A 65 7.33 7.90 -15.76
C GLY A 65 7.51 6.39 -15.90
N ILE A 66 6.42 5.67 -16.19
CA ILE A 66 6.41 4.22 -16.44
C ILE A 66 5.67 3.98 -17.76
N GLY A 67 6.39 3.54 -18.79
CA GLY A 67 5.86 3.39 -20.14
C GLY A 67 5.36 4.71 -20.71
N SER A 68 4.16 4.70 -21.29
CA SER A 68 3.49 5.88 -21.87
C SER A 68 2.54 6.59 -20.90
N ALA A 69 2.43 6.13 -19.66
CA ALA A 69 1.55 6.76 -18.67
C ALA A 69 2.07 8.15 -18.27
N ALA A 70 1.16 9.02 -17.83
CA ALA A 70 1.53 10.31 -17.27
C ALA A 70 2.45 10.12 -16.06
N ALA A 71 3.59 10.82 -16.05
CA ALA A 71 4.52 10.74 -14.94
C ALA A 71 3.89 11.30 -13.67
N ALA A 72 4.10 10.61 -12.55
CA ALA A 72 3.56 11.00 -11.25
C ALA A 72 4.62 10.80 -10.16
N PRO A 73 4.69 11.69 -9.15
CA PRO A 73 5.60 11.49 -8.04
C PRO A 73 5.21 10.24 -7.24
N VAL A 74 6.18 9.69 -6.49
CA VAL A 74 5.88 8.70 -5.44
C VAL A 74 4.93 9.34 -4.43
N PRO A 75 3.84 8.66 -4.01
CA PRO A 75 2.93 9.21 -3.01
C PRO A 75 3.67 9.64 -1.72
N ALA A 76 3.19 10.71 -1.09
CA ALA A 76 3.83 11.23 0.11
C ALA A 76 3.82 10.17 1.22
N GLY A 77 5.00 9.85 1.76
CA GLY A 77 5.19 8.81 2.78
C GLY A 77 5.55 7.44 2.23
N ASP A 78 5.36 7.20 0.94
CA ASP A 78 5.74 5.96 0.28
C ASP A 78 7.19 5.99 -0.21
N THR A 79 7.75 4.80 -0.47
CA THR A 79 9.10 4.61 -1.02
C THR A 79 9.05 4.25 -2.50
N ALA A 80 8.00 3.56 -2.94
CA ALA A 80 7.78 3.14 -4.30
C ALA A 80 6.45 3.68 -4.84
N THR A 81 6.34 3.82 -6.15
CA THR A 81 5.03 3.99 -6.80
C THR A 81 4.10 2.81 -6.49
N ILE A 82 2.80 2.96 -6.74
CA ILE A 82 1.92 1.77 -6.86
C ILE A 82 2.34 0.94 -8.08
N TYR A 83 1.97 -0.35 -8.11
CA TYR A 83 2.19 -1.19 -9.28
C TYR A 83 1.31 -0.74 -10.44
N ARG A 84 1.94 -0.57 -11.60
CA ARG A 84 1.33 -0.30 -12.90
C ARG A 84 1.29 -1.55 -13.75
N ILE A 85 0.27 -1.67 -14.58
CA ILE A 85 0.13 -2.76 -15.54
C ILE A 85 0.82 -2.33 -16.83
N VAL A 86 1.78 -3.13 -17.29
CA VAL A 86 2.53 -2.90 -18.52
C VAL A 86 2.61 -4.17 -19.35
N LYS A 87 3.17 -4.09 -20.57
CA LYS A 87 3.52 -5.28 -21.34
C LYS A 87 4.74 -5.96 -20.71
N GLY A 88 4.61 -7.23 -20.32
CA GLY A 88 5.72 -8.03 -19.83
C GLY A 88 6.55 -8.65 -20.96
N GLY A 89 7.78 -9.05 -20.62
CA GLY A 89 8.73 -9.65 -21.55
C GLY A 89 9.24 -8.71 -22.64
N ALA A 90 9.02 -7.40 -22.50
CA ALA A 90 9.43 -6.38 -23.45
C ALA A 90 10.17 -5.23 -22.73
N PRO A 91 11.06 -4.50 -23.44
CA PRO A 91 11.68 -3.30 -22.89
C PRO A 91 10.63 -2.29 -22.40
N LEU A 92 10.79 -1.84 -21.17
CA LEU A 92 9.95 -0.84 -20.53
C LEU A 92 10.73 0.47 -20.36
N ALA A 93 10.17 1.57 -20.87
CA ALA A 93 10.70 2.90 -20.57
C ALA A 93 10.35 3.29 -19.12
N VAL A 94 11.36 3.61 -18.32
CA VAL A 94 11.21 4.23 -16.99
C VAL A 94 11.99 5.54 -16.97
N SER A 95 11.43 6.58 -16.36
CA SER A 95 12.10 7.88 -16.25
C SER A 95 11.86 8.56 -14.90
N LEU A 96 12.82 9.39 -14.48
CA LEU A 96 12.71 10.27 -13.32
C LEU A 96 12.87 11.72 -13.79
N ALA A 97 11.90 12.59 -13.49
CA ALA A 97 11.86 13.97 -13.99
C ALA A 97 12.06 14.06 -15.52
N GLY A 98 11.51 13.10 -16.27
CA GLY A 98 11.62 13.00 -17.73
C GLY A 98 12.97 12.50 -18.25
N LYS A 99 13.96 12.24 -17.37
CA LYS A 99 15.23 11.61 -17.76
C LYS A 99 15.08 10.09 -17.76
N PRO A 100 15.42 9.38 -18.86
CA PRO A 100 15.38 7.92 -18.88
C PRO A 100 16.28 7.33 -17.80
N ALA A 101 15.80 6.29 -17.12
CA ALA A 101 16.64 5.46 -16.26
C ALA A 101 17.68 4.71 -17.10
N GLU A 102 18.89 4.57 -16.58
CA GLU A 102 19.95 3.83 -17.26
C GLU A 102 19.69 2.31 -17.22
N GLY A 103 20.24 1.57 -18.19
CA GLY A 103 20.15 0.11 -18.24
C GLY A 103 18.93 -0.44 -18.97
N SER A 104 18.88 -1.78 -19.08
CA SER A 104 17.78 -2.49 -19.72
C SER A 104 16.76 -2.92 -18.67
N ILE A 105 15.52 -2.44 -18.80
CA ILE A 105 14.42 -2.76 -17.90
C ILE A 105 13.44 -3.65 -18.67
N VAL A 106 13.46 -4.95 -18.37
CA VAL A 106 12.57 -5.95 -19.00
C VAL A 106 11.86 -6.74 -17.90
N PRO A 107 10.70 -6.28 -17.42
CA PRO A 107 9.91 -7.00 -16.44
C PRO A 107 9.39 -8.33 -17.03
N PRO A 108 9.44 -9.46 -16.30
CA PRO A 108 8.92 -10.72 -16.80
C PRO A 108 7.40 -10.67 -17.04
N ALA A 109 6.93 -11.43 -18.02
CA ALA A 109 5.50 -11.58 -18.26
C ALA A 109 4.83 -12.34 -17.11
N ASP A 110 3.58 -11.99 -16.82
CA ASP A 110 2.74 -12.59 -15.78
C ASP A 110 3.35 -12.52 -14.36
N ALA A 111 4.17 -11.49 -14.12
CA ALA A 111 4.91 -11.31 -12.87
C ALA A 111 4.80 -9.88 -12.30
N PHE A 112 5.04 -9.77 -11.00
CA PHE A 112 5.30 -8.50 -10.34
C PHE A 112 6.81 -8.20 -10.39
N SER A 113 7.17 -6.93 -10.47
CA SER A 113 8.55 -6.47 -10.38
C SER A 113 8.67 -5.09 -9.75
N THR A 114 9.71 -4.92 -8.96
CA THR A 114 10.12 -3.64 -8.40
C THR A 114 11.38 -3.18 -9.14
N VAL A 115 11.30 -2.05 -9.82
CA VAL A 115 12.43 -1.42 -10.51
C VAL A 115 13.09 -0.42 -9.57
N ILE A 116 14.37 -0.64 -9.26
CA ILE A 116 15.17 0.27 -8.46
C ILE A 116 15.95 1.18 -9.40
N VAL A 117 15.70 2.49 -9.31
CA VAL A 117 16.45 3.51 -10.06
C VAL A 117 17.44 4.18 -9.09
N PRO A 118 18.76 3.90 -9.21
CA PRO A 118 19.76 4.56 -8.39
C PRO A 118 20.00 6.00 -8.84
N ALA A 119 20.71 6.78 -8.02
CA ALA A 119 21.13 8.14 -8.40
C ALA A 119 22.12 8.16 -9.59
N SER A 120 22.89 7.08 -9.76
CA SER A 120 23.80 6.87 -10.88
C SER A 120 23.94 5.36 -11.18
N GLY A 121 24.17 5.04 -12.44
CA GLY A 121 24.31 3.66 -12.92
C GLY A 121 22.97 3.01 -13.30
N PRO A 122 23.02 1.76 -13.76
CA PRO A 122 21.86 1.08 -14.33
C PRO A 122 20.79 0.78 -13.29
N ALA A 123 19.53 0.90 -13.70
CA ALA A 123 18.39 0.42 -12.95
C ALA A 123 18.46 -1.10 -12.75
N VAL A 124 17.89 -1.57 -11.64
CA VAL A 124 17.83 -2.99 -11.29
C VAL A 124 16.38 -3.44 -11.24
N VAL A 125 16.06 -4.54 -11.90
CA VAL A 125 14.73 -5.16 -11.83
C VAL A 125 14.77 -6.29 -10.82
N ILE A 126 14.02 -6.14 -9.73
CA ILE A 126 13.84 -7.17 -8.71
C ILE A 126 12.50 -7.88 -8.98
N ALA A 127 12.54 -9.20 -9.09
CA ALA A 127 11.33 -10.00 -9.22
C ALA A 127 10.60 -10.05 -7.88
N ASP A 128 9.26 -9.94 -7.94
CA ASP A 128 8.40 -9.88 -6.77
C ASP A 128 7.56 -11.17 -6.68
N PRO A 129 8.15 -12.28 -6.21
CA PRO A 129 7.52 -13.60 -6.24
C PRO A 129 6.16 -13.59 -5.53
N THR A 130 5.17 -14.29 -6.06
CA THR A 130 3.83 -14.39 -5.44
C THR A 130 3.58 -15.77 -4.82
N GLU A 131 4.57 -16.65 -4.88
CA GLU A 131 4.54 -17.99 -4.31
C GLU A 131 4.43 -17.93 -2.78
N GLY A 132 3.67 -18.86 -2.20
CA GLY A 132 3.44 -18.89 -0.76
C GLY A 132 2.48 -17.81 -0.25
N ARG A 133 1.80 -17.08 -1.16
CA ARG A 133 0.69 -16.19 -0.84
C ARG A 133 -0.41 -16.95 -0.09
N ASN A 134 -0.90 -16.34 0.98
CA ASN A 134 -2.00 -16.85 1.79
C ASN A 134 -2.93 -15.69 2.13
N ASP A 135 -4.10 -15.65 1.49
CA ASP A 135 -5.05 -14.55 1.67
C ASP A 135 -5.69 -14.50 3.07
N LEU A 136 -5.51 -15.55 3.90
CA LEU A 136 -5.92 -15.56 5.30
C LEU A 136 -4.88 -14.92 6.25
N LYS A 137 -3.73 -14.50 5.72
CA LYS A 137 -2.63 -13.87 6.44
C LYS A 137 -2.26 -12.54 5.81
N ALA A 138 -1.59 -11.69 6.57
CA ALA A 138 -0.89 -10.55 5.98
C ALA A 138 0.46 -11.05 5.43
N GLN A 139 0.97 -10.39 4.40
CA GLN A 139 2.27 -10.72 3.82
C GLN A 139 3.22 -9.54 4.02
N LEU A 140 4.37 -9.82 4.64
CA LEU A 140 5.50 -8.89 4.64
C LEU A 140 6.45 -9.28 3.50
N ARG A 141 7.00 -8.27 2.83
CA ARG A 141 8.12 -8.43 1.92
C ARG A 141 9.20 -7.42 2.27
N VAL A 142 10.46 -7.83 2.27
CA VAL A 142 11.60 -6.93 2.49
C VAL A 142 12.43 -6.80 1.21
N TYR A 143 12.93 -5.58 0.95
CA TYR A 143 13.92 -5.28 -0.07
C TYR A 143 15.16 -4.73 0.61
N ASN A 144 16.32 -5.32 0.36
CA ASN A 144 17.58 -4.74 0.81
C ASN A 144 18.21 -3.91 -0.31
N LEU A 145 18.14 -2.60 -0.18
CA LEU A 145 18.71 -1.64 -1.14
C LEU A 145 19.99 -1.00 -0.61
N VAL A 146 20.54 -1.52 0.49
CA VAL A 146 21.83 -1.09 1.03
C VAL A 146 22.95 -1.92 0.40
N PRO A 147 23.93 -1.28 -0.26
CA PRO A 147 25.01 -2.01 -0.90
C PRO A 147 25.97 -2.65 0.10
N GLY A 148 26.48 -3.82 -0.25
CA GLY A 148 27.61 -4.45 0.44
C GLY A 148 27.27 -5.15 1.76
N CYS A 149 25.99 -5.44 2.02
CA CYS A 149 25.62 -6.20 3.20
C CYS A 149 24.43 -7.14 2.96
N ALA A 150 24.37 -8.19 3.77
CA ALA A 150 23.19 -9.02 3.93
C ALA A 150 22.35 -8.47 5.10
N ALA A 151 21.11 -8.09 4.82
CA ALA A 151 20.24 -7.46 5.79
C ALA A 151 19.50 -8.48 6.66
N SER A 152 19.20 -8.07 7.89
CA SER A 152 18.28 -8.76 8.79
C SER A 152 17.17 -7.81 9.23
N VAL A 153 15.98 -8.33 9.48
CA VAL A 153 14.85 -7.58 10.06
C VAL A 153 14.36 -8.35 11.27
N VAL A 154 14.29 -7.68 12.40
CA VAL A 154 13.88 -8.26 13.68
C VAL A 154 12.72 -7.46 14.27
N VAL A 155 11.92 -8.12 15.10
CA VAL A 155 11.03 -7.41 16.03
C VAL A 155 11.90 -6.74 17.08
N ALA A 156 11.60 -5.48 17.40
CA ALA A 156 12.32 -4.68 18.40
C ALA A 156 12.29 -5.33 19.81
N ASP A 157 13.06 -4.77 20.73
CA ASP A 157 13.13 -5.20 22.14
C ASP A 157 13.52 -6.69 22.33
N GLY A 158 14.40 -7.19 21.45
CA GLY A 158 14.90 -8.57 21.51
C GLY A 158 13.92 -9.62 20.99
N GLY A 159 12.93 -9.19 20.20
CA GLY A 159 11.97 -10.09 19.57
C GLY A 159 12.58 -10.96 18.45
N PRO A 160 11.75 -11.83 17.83
CA PRO A 160 12.23 -12.80 16.86
C PRO A 160 12.72 -12.16 15.55
N VAL A 161 13.58 -12.90 14.85
CA VAL A 161 13.99 -12.59 13.48
C VAL A 161 12.83 -12.83 12.52
N VAL A 162 12.53 -11.81 11.70
CA VAL A 162 11.48 -11.85 10.68
C VAL A 162 12.06 -12.25 9.33
N PHE A 163 13.17 -11.61 8.95
CA PHE A 163 13.94 -11.87 7.74
C PHE A 163 15.43 -11.91 8.09
N GLU A 164 16.18 -12.79 7.45
CA GLU A 164 17.62 -12.94 7.68
C GLU A 164 18.36 -13.09 6.35
N GLY A 165 19.58 -12.55 6.28
CA GLY A 165 20.48 -12.81 5.16
C GLY A 165 20.00 -12.28 3.81
N VAL A 166 19.22 -11.19 3.78
CA VAL A 166 18.69 -10.64 2.52
C VAL A 166 19.81 -9.89 1.80
N ALA A 167 20.31 -10.43 0.69
CA ALA A 167 21.40 -9.83 -0.07
C ALA A 167 21.03 -8.45 -0.66
N THR A 168 22.01 -7.63 -1.00
CA THR A 168 21.79 -6.37 -1.72
C THR A 168 21.02 -6.63 -3.03
N ASN A 169 20.04 -5.77 -3.34
CA ASN A 169 19.14 -5.87 -4.50
C ASN A 169 18.34 -7.18 -4.55
N ASP A 170 18.08 -7.76 -3.38
CA ASP A 170 17.30 -8.98 -3.24
C ASP A 170 16.05 -8.74 -2.38
N THR A 171 15.09 -9.66 -2.49
CA THR A 171 13.85 -9.63 -1.73
C THR A 171 13.54 -10.97 -1.07
N ARG A 172 12.87 -10.91 0.09
CA ARG A 172 12.30 -12.07 0.78
C ARG A 172 10.90 -11.73 1.24
N GLN A 173 10.05 -12.75 1.36
CA GLN A 173 8.68 -12.58 1.82
C GLN A 173 8.26 -13.63 2.83
N ARG A 174 7.31 -13.25 3.68
CA ARG A 174 6.77 -14.11 4.73
C ARG A 174 5.32 -13.76 5.03
N ALA A 175 4.47 -14.79 5.09
CA ALA A 175 3.13 -14.65 5.63
C ALA A 175 3.19 -14.57 7.16
N ILE A 176 2.52 -13.58 7.73
CA ILE A 176 2.43 -13.32 9.16
C ILE A 176 0.96 -13.28 9.60
N ASN A 177 0.72 -13.56 10.87
CA ASN A 177 -0.60 -13.27 11.43
C ASN A 177 -0.76 -11.73 11.52
N PRO A 178 -1.97 -11.20 11.33
CA PRO A 178 -2.28 -9.80 11.65
C PRO A 178 -1.81 -9.45 13.06
N ILE A 179 -0.77 -8.61 13.17
CA ILE A 179 -0.14 -8.25 14.45
C ILE A 179 0.39 -6.83 14.39
N GLU A 180 0.33 -6.13 15.53
CA GLU A 180 1.09 -4.90 15.74
C GLU A 180 2.51 -5.26 16.17
N ALA A 181 3.50 -4.81 15.40
CA ALA A 181 4.91 -5.01 15.74
C ALA A 181 5.72 -3.74 15.45
N VAL A 182 6.81 -3.56 16.19
CA VAL A 182 7.84 -2.60 15.87
C VAL A 182 9.02 -3.39 15.32
N LEU A 183 9.48 -3.03 14.13
CA LEU A 183 10.57 -3.70 13.45
C LEU A 183 11.81 -2.81 13.41
N ALA A 184 12.98 -3.41 13.46
CA ALA A 184 14.24 -2.76 13.13
C ALA A 184 15.00 -3.63 12.14
N ALA A 185 15.71 -2.99 11.22
CA ALA A 185 16.55 -3.69 10.27
C ALA A 185 18.02 -3.41 10.55
N SER A 186 18.88 -4.38 10.24
CA SER A 186 20.32 -4.23 10.37
C SER A 186 21.04 -4.58 9.09
N CYS A 187 22.20 -3.97 8.91
CA CYS A 187 23.14 -4.18 7.83
C CYS A 187 24.54 -4.13 8.46
N GLY A 188 25.13 -5.30 8.70
CA GLY A 188 26.30 -5.42 9.58
C GLY A 188 25.97 -4.98 11.01
N THR A 189 26.80 -4.11 11.59
CA THR A 189 26.57 -3.55 12.94
C THR A 189 25.65 -2.33 12.96
N ALA A 190 25.31 -1.78 11.79
CA ALA A 190 24.43 -0.63 11.70
C ALA A 190 22.96 -1.07 11.78
N VAL A 191 22.18 -0.39 12.61
CA VAL A 191 20.76 -0.68 12.85
C VAL A 191 19.93 0.54 12.45
N SER A 192 18.80 0.30 11.80
CA SER A 192 17.87 1.35 11.42
C SER A 192 17.14 1.92 12.64
N GLN A 193 16.55 3.10 12.46
CA GLN A 193 15.50 3.52 13.39
C GLN A 193 14.34 2.51 13.37
N PRO A 194 13.64 2.33 14.51
CA PRO A 194 12.49 1.43 14.58
C PRO A 194 11.34 1.91 13.68
N LEU A 195 10.69 0.97 12.99
CA LEU A 195 9.48 1.18 12.21
C LEU A 195 8.32 0.45 12.90
N LYS A 196 7.34 1.21 13.39
CA LYS A 196 6.07 0.62 13.84
C LYS A 196 5.25 0.21 12.62
N LEU A 197 4.90 -1.06 12.52
CA LEU A 197 3.96 -1.53 11.49
C LEU A 197 2.58 -0.90 11.71
N PRO A 198 1.89 -0.49 10.65
CA PRO A 198 0.48 -0.15 10.76
C PRO A 198 -0.34 -1.41 11.07
N PRO A 199 -1.58 -1.28 11.53
CA PRO A 199 -2.49 -2.41 11.64
C PRO A 199 -2.67 -3.10 10.28
N LEU A 200 -2.23 -4.35 10.19
CA LEU A 200 -2.36 -5.19 8.99
C LEU A 200 -3.55 -6.13 9.14
N LYS A 201 -4.23 -6.41 8.02
CA LYS A 201 -5.35 -7.34 7.92
C LYS A 201 -4.96 -8.54 7.07
N ALA A 202 -5.75 -9.62 7.16
CA ALA A 202 -5.64 -10.74 6.23
C ALA A 202 -5.78 -10.23 4.79
N GLY A 203 -4.91 -10.70 3.90
CA GLY A 203 -4.83 -10.27 2.51
C GLY A 203 -4.04 -8.98 2.27
N ASP A 204 -3.62 -8.24 3.30
CA ASP A 204 -2.73 -7.09 3.13
C ASP A 204 -1.33 -7.55 2.70
N HIS A 205 -0.75 -6.82 1.75
CA HIS A 205 0.65 -6.94 1.35
C HIS A 205 1.37 -5.67 1.78
N TYR A 206 2.47 -5.82 2.53
CA TYR A 206 3.22 -4.70 3.07
C TYR A 206 4.70 -4.87 2.77
N SER A 207 5.26 -3.90 2.05
CA SER A 207 6.67 -3.89 1.67
C SER A 207 7.49 -3.06 2.65
N LEU A 208 8.61 -3.62 3.06
CA LEU A 208 9.67 -3.02 3.87
C LEU A 208 10.86 -2.74 2.95
N PHE A 209 11.32 -1.50 2.91
CA PHE A 209 12.49 -1.10 2.15
C PHE A 209 13.60 -0.72 3.10
N LEU A 210 14.71 -1.45 3.05
CA LEU A 210 15.94 -1.06 3.72
C LEU A 210 16.76 -0.20 2.76
N LEU A 211 16.74 1.11 3.01
CA LEU A 211 17.34 2.14 2.18
C LEU A 211 18.71 2.55 2.71
N PRO A 212 19.66 2.96 1.85
CA PRO A 212 20.88 3.60 2.31
C PRO A 212 20.56 4.95 2.97
N GLY A 213 21.35 5.35 3.95
CA GLY A 213 21.19 6.62 4.64
C GLY A 213 22.52 7.13 5.17
N ALA A 214 22.63 8.45 5.35
CA ALA A 214 23.86 9.10 5.80
C ALA A 214 24.33 8.61 7.19
N ASN A 215 23.39 8.24 8.06
CA ASN A 215 23.65 7.80 9.43
C ASN A 215 23.36 6.30 9.63
N GLY A 216 23.55 5.50 8.57
CA GLY A 216 23.20 4.09 8.56
C GLY A 216 21.90 3.80 7.80
N PRO A 217 21.45 2.54 7.79
CA PRO A 217 20.32 2.12 6.99
C PRO A 217 19.01 2.71 7.52
N LYS A 218 18.07 3.03 6.61
CA LYS A 218 16.73 3.49 6.96
C LYS A 218 15.73 2.41 6.58
N LEU A 219 14.93 1.95 7.54
CA LEU A 219 13.79 1.08 7.26
C LEU A 219 12.55 1.95 7.01
N ALA A 220 11.96 1.82 5.82
CA ALA A 220 10.69 2.42 5.46
C ALA A 220 9.70 1.31 5.11
N GLY A 221 8.39 1.60 5.19
CA GLY A 221 7.38 0.62 4.82
C GLY A 221 6.17 1.27 4.19
N GLN A 222 5.53 0.54 3.27
CA GLN A 222 4.28 0.95 2.64
C GLN A 222 3.38 -0.26 2.38
N ARG A 223 2.08 0.00 2.25
CA ARG A 223 1.13 -0.99 1.76
C ARG A 223 1.26 -1.11 0.25
N ASP A 224 1.23 -2.34 -0.25
CA ASP A 224 1.33 -2.59 -1.68
C ASP A 224 -0.03 -2.37 -2.34
N GLU A 225 -0.03 -1.55 -3.38
CA GLU A 225 -1.23 -1.25 -4.17
C GLU A 225 -0.94 -1.52 -5.64
N THR A 226 -1.94 -2.03 -6.35
CA THR A 226 -1.90 -2.20 -7.80
C THR A 226 -2.98 -1.34 -8.41
N GLU A 227 -2.65 -0.65 -9.48
CA GLU A 227 -3.66 0.14 -10.17
C GLU A 227 -4.80 -0.76 -10.68
N PRO A 228 -6.06 -0.27 -10.65
CA PRO A 228 -7.15 -1.00 -11.27
C PRO A 228 -6.94 -1.10 -12.78
N TYR A 229 -7.14 -2.30 -13.33
CA TYR A 229 -7.23 -2.45 -14.78
C TYR A 229 -8.60 -1.98 -15.28
N ARG A 230 -8.62 -1.06 -16.25
CA ARG A 230 -9.84 -0.48 -16.82
C ARG A 230 -10.07 -0.83 -18.29
N GLY A 231 -9.21 -1.67 -18.88
CA GLY A 231 -9.27 -2.06 -20.30
C GLY A 231 -8.08 -1.56 -21.11
N PRO A 232 -8.08 -1.71 -22.46
CA PRO A 232 -6.91 -1.48 -23.32
C PRO A 232 -6.33 -0.06 -23.36
N GLY A 233 -6.98 0.92 -22.72
CA GLY A 233 -6.57 2.33 -22.72
C GLY A 233 -6.08 2.84 -21.35
N ASN A 234 -5.80 1.93 -20.42
CA ASN A 234 -5.36 2.21 -19.06
C ASN A 234 -4.00 1.59 -18.80
#